data_AF-A0A6J6R5P4-F1
#
_entry.id   AF-A0A6J6R5P4-F1
#
_cell.length_a   1.000
_cell.length_b   1.000
_cell.length_c   1.000
_cell.angle_alpha   90.00
_cell.angle_beta   90.00
_cell.angle_gamma   90.00
#
_symmetry.space_group_name_H-M   'P 1'
#
loop_
_entity.id
_entity.type
_entity.pdbx_description
1 polymer ?
#
loop_
_entity_poly.entity_id
_entity_poly.type
_entity_poly.pdbx_seq_one_letter_code
_entity_poly.pdbx_strand_id
1 'polypeptide(L)'
;MKKNSFIVTLHEVSTMNKADKSFLDEKLTAHIVVRIKSDEGRTIHSHLDILNKNKSVIFAKIGKGISVPFLNQLKNQINKKVPTYLFLAVYEGWNKPFGFVRCNLVDVNQSINDKELKLVPSYLHPSRKSINTWFKIDSLNKLDRKEIKRICILTSGREISSSLRGTTAVFRVVVNGKKPMLETPYPYVQPKARDTLGDFEFDDVEDSNDLDDLSGLFDIN
;
A
#
# COMPACT_ATOMS: atom_id res chain seq x y z
N MET A 1 -13.60 15.07 33.98
CA MET A 1 -12.32 15.06 33.21
C MET A 1 -12.57 15.64 31.82
N LYS A 2 -12.03 16.82 31.49
CA LYS A 2 -12.15 17.44 30.17
C LYS A 2 -11.19 16.76 29.20
N LYS A 3 -11.70 16.14 28.13
CA LYS A 3 -10.87 15.64 27.02
C LYS A 3 -10.42 16.84 26.20
N ASN A 4 -9.15 17.24 26.31
CA ASN A 4 -8.55 18.16 25.34
C ASN A 4 -8.36 17.43 24.01
N SER A 5 -9.25 17.70 23.07
CA SER A 5 -9.13 17.36 21.65
C SER A 5 -8.50 18.56 20.93
N PHE A 6 -7.30 18.37 20.40
CA PHE A 6 -6.63 19.35 19.54
C PHE A 6 -7.11 19.12 18.10
N ILE A 7 -7.62 20.17 17.46
CA ILE A 7 -8.12 20.21 16.09
C ILE A 7 -7.05 20.95 15.28
N VAL A 8 -6.63 20.41 14.13
CA VAL A 8 -5.61 21.05 13.27
C VAL A 8 -6.03 20.92 11.82
N THR A 9 -6.15 22.04 11.11
CA THR A 9 -6.50 22.07 9.68
C THR A 9 -5.26 21.99 8.79
N LEU A 10 -5.36 21.42 7.58
CA LEU A 10 -4.22 21.31 6.63
C LEU A 10 -3.63 22.66 6.21
N HIS A 11 -4.46 23.71 6.20
CA HIS A 11 -4.02 25.06 5.91
C HIS A 11 -3.17 25.63 7.06
N GLU A 12 -3.54 25.33 8.31
CA GLU A 12 -2.74 25.67 9.50
C GLU A 12 -1.45 24.87 9.61
N VAL A 13 -1.41 23.62 9.13
CA VAL A 13 -0.15 22.87 9.06
C VAL A 13 0.87 23.59 8.18
N SER A 14 0.46 24.34 7.15
CA SER A 14 1.43 25.11 6.35
C SER A 14 2.00 26.32 7.10
N THR A 15 1.20 26.95 7.96
CA THR A 15 1.55 28.15 8.75
C THR A 15 2.08 27.84 10.16
N MET A 16 2.05 26.58 10.60
CA MET A 16 2.56 26.15 11.90
C MET A 16 4.07 26.42 12.04
N ASN A 17 4.44 26.94 13.20
CA ASN A 17 5.83 27.09 13.61
C ASN A 17 6.55 25.73 13.59
N LYS A 18 7.87 25.75 13.33
CA LYS A 18 8.71 24.56 13.16
C LYS A 18 8.60 23.58 14.35
N ALA A 19 8.34 24.08 15.56
CA ALA A 19 8.16 23.31 16.79
C ALA A 19 6.82 22.52 16.84
N ASP A 20 5.71 23.10 16.35
CA ASP A 20 4.41 22.42 16.35
C ASP A 20 4.32 21.38 15.22
N LYS A 21 4.97 21.65 14.08
CA LYS A 21 5.21 20.63 13.04
C LYS A 21 5.99 19.44 13.58
N SER A 22 7.05 19.66 14.37
CA SER A 22 7.80 18.56 14.99
C SER A 22 6.97 17.78 16.00
N PHE A 23 6.04 18.43 16.72
CA PHE A 23 5.17 17.75 17.68
C PHE A 23 4.11 16.85 17.01
N LEU A 24 3.58 17.26 15.86
CA LEU A 24 2.70 16.43 15.03
C LEU A 24 3.46 15.29 14.34
N ASP A 25 4.68 15.54 13.86
CA ASP A 25 5.56 14.52 13.27
C ASP A 25 6.01 13.46 14.29
N GLU A 26 6.15 13.81 15.57
CA GLU A 26 6.49 12.84 16.63
C GLU A 26 5.34 11.92 17.03
N LYS A 27 4.07 12.34 16.83
CA LYS A 27 2.91 11.57 17.31
C LYS A 27 2.24 10.66 16.30
N LEU A 28 2.38 10.91 14.99
CA LEU A 28 1.72 10.12 13.96
C LEU A 28 2.73 9.26 13.21
N THR A 29 2.97 8.05 13.73
CA THR A 29 3.72 7.03 13.01
C THR A 29 2.94 6.61 11.77
N ALA A 30 3.37 7.12 10.62
CA ALA A 30 2.84 6.70 9.34
C ALA A 30 3.33 5.29 8.99
N HIS A 31 2.44 4.49 8.44
CA HIS A 31 2.68 3.17 7.92
C HIS A 31 2.16 3.11 6.48
N ILE A 32 2.35 1.97 5.83
CA ILE A 32 1.99 1.79 4.44
C ILE A 32 1.06 0.59 4.25
N VAL A 33 0.10 0.72 3.35
CA VAL A 33 -0.71 -0.39 2.85
C VAL A 33 -0.45 -0.56 1.37
N VAL A 34 -0.20 -1.81 0.98
CA VAL A 34 -0.11 -2.22 -0.41
C VAL A 34 -1.15 -3.31 -0.68
N ARG A 35 -1.91 -3.15 -1.76
CA ARG A 35 -2.76 -4.23 -2.26
C ARG A 35 -1.92 -5.20 -3.06
N ILE A 36 -2.08 -6.48 -2.77
CA ILE A 36 -1.46 -7.55 -3.54
C ILE A 36 -2.54 -8.38 -4.23
N LYS A 37 -2.36 -8.63 -5.52
CA LYS A 37 -3.11 -9.67 -6.22
C LYS A 37 -2.34 -10.97 -5.97
N SER A 38 -2.99 -11.89 -5.27
CA SER A 38 -2.46 -13.24 -5.09
C SER A 38 -3.36 -14.19 -5.84
N ASP A 39 -2.80 -14.98 -6.73
CA ASP A 39 -3.52 -16.11 -7.30
C ASP A 39 -3.58 -17.18 -6.21
N GLU A 40 -4.78 -17.40 -5.67
CA GLU A 40 -5.09 -18.44 -4.67
C GLU A 40 -4.20 -18.40 -3.40
N GLY A 41 -3.74 -17.22 -2.96
CA GLY A 41 -2.89 -17.10 -1.76
C GLY A 41 -1.42 -17.55 -1.93
N ARG A 42 -1.01 -18.02 -3.12
CA ARG A 42 0.35 -18.50 -3.39
C ARG A 42 1.43 -17.46 -3.10
N THR A 43 1.13 -16.18 -3.35
CA THR A 43 2.05 -15.07 -3.08
C THR A 43 2.47 -15.02 -1.61
N ILE A 44 1.53 -15.16 -0.67
CA ILE A 44 1.86 -15.12 0.76
C ILE A 44 2.67 -16.35 1.16
N HIS A 45 2.31 -17.53 0.66
CA HIS A 45 3.05 -18.78 0.92
C HIS A 45 4.50 -18.71 0.44
N SER A 46 4.74 -18.26 -0.79
CA SER A 46 6.11 -18.12 -1.31
C SER A 46 6.97 -17.15 -0.48
N HIS A 47 6.37 -16.08 0.06
CA HIS A 47 7.09 -15.18 0.95
C HIS A 47 7.35 -15.78 2.32
N LEU A 48 6.40 -16.54 2.87
CA LEU A 48 6.57 -17.26 4.14
C LEU A 48 7.71 -18.30 4.05
N ASP A 49 7.83 -19.02 2.94
CA ASP A 49 8.90 -20.02 2.76
C ASP A 49 10.30 -19.38 2.81
N ILE A 50 10.46 -18.24 2.15
CA ILE A 50 11.72 -17.49 2.16
C ILE A 50 11.97 -16.88 3.53
N LEU A 51 10.93 -16.34 4.16
CA LEU A 51 11.03 -15.76 5.49
C LEU A 51 11.47 -16.80 6.53
N ASN A 52 10.91 -18.01 6.49
CA ASN A 52 11.28 -19.11 7.38
C ASN A 52 12.75 -19.51 7.23
N LYS A 53 13.26 -19.51 6.00
CA LYS A 53 14.66 -19.87 5.68
C LYS A 53 15.67 -18.75 6.00
N ASN A 54 15.34 -17.50 5.67
CA ASN A 54 16.29 -16.39 5.69
C ASN A 54 16.06 -15.37 6.82
N LYS A 55 15.00 -15.51 7.61
CA LYS A 55 14.53 -14.54 8.63
C LYS A 55 14.10 -13.19 8.07
N SER A 56 14.19 -13.00 6.76
CA SER A 56 13.67 -11.82 6.06
C SER A 56 13.24 -12.20 4.65
N VAL A 57 12.33 -11.42 4.10
CA VAL A 57 11.86 -11.56 2.71
C VAL A 57 11.59 -10.18 2.12
N ILE A 58 11.69 -10.07 0.80
CA ILE A 58 11.46 -8.82 0.09
C ILE A 58 10.16 -8.89 -0.72
N PHE A 59 9.30 -7.91 -0.48
CA PHE A 59 8.16 -7.58 -1.34
C PHE A 59 8.55 -6.49 -2.33
N ALA A 60 7.93 -6.50 -3.51
CA ALA A 60 8.06 -5.43 -4.47
C ALA A 60 6.71 -4.82 -4.82
N LYS A 61 6.73 -3.51 -5.09
CA LYS A 61 5.62 -2.82 -5.71
C LYS A 61 5.91 -2.58 -7.19
N ILE A 62 4.97 -3.05 -8.01
CA ILE A 62 4.90 -2.76 -9.44
C ILE A 62 4.01 -1.53 -9.66
N GLY A 63 4.34 -0.72 -10.66
CA GLY A 63 3.52 0.38 -11.15
C GLY A 63 3.91 1.72 -10.54
N LYS A 64 2.95 2.54 -10.10
CA LYS A 64 3.25 3.88 -9.57
C LYS A 64 4.09 3.82 -8.30
N GLY A 65 5.25 4.48 -8.32
CA GLY A 65 6.18 4.46 -7.21
C GLY A 65 5.71 5.27 -6.02
N ILE A 66 6.37 5.03 -4.89
CA ILE A 66 6.18 5.84 -3.70
C ILE A 66 7.05 7.08 -3.80
N SER A 67 6.48 8.23 -3.45
CA SER A 67 7.19 9.50 -3.42
C SER A 67 8.43 9.42 -2.52
N VAL A 68 9.58 9.88 -3.02
CA VAL A 68 10.87 9.91 -2.28
C VAL A 68 10.75 10.49 -0.87
N PRO A 69 10.02 11.62 -0.63
CA PRO A 69 9.84 12.15 0.72
C PRO A 69 9.21 11.14 1.69
N PHE A 70 8.23 10.36 1.24
CA PHE A 70 7.57 9.36 2.09
C PHE A 70 8.47 8.14 2.33
N LEU A 71 9.27 7.73 1.34
CA LEU A 71 10.27 6.69 1.55
C LEU A 71 11.31 7.12 2.59
N ASN A 72 11.80 8.35 2.51
CA ASN A 72 12.72 8.89 3.50
C ASN A 72 12.09 8.98 4.89
N GLN A 73 10.79 9.30 4.99
CA GLN A 73 10.06 9.26 6.25
C GLN A 73 10.04 7.85 6.86
N LEU A 74 9.72 6.81 6.07
CA LEU A 74 9.73 5.42 6.51
C LEU A 74 11.13 4.98 6.96
N LYS A 75 12.17 5.29 6.16
CA LYS A 75 13.57 5.01 6.52
C LYS A 75 13.97 5.67 7.85
N ASN A 76 13.59 6.93 8.04
CA ASN A 76 13.88 7.65 9.28
C ASN A 76 13.19 7.02 10.49
N GLN A 77 11.95 6.54 10.36
CA GLN A 77 11.26 5.81 11.44
C GLN A 77 11.99 4.52 11.78
N ILE A 78 12.35 3.72 10.77
CA ILE A 78 13.07 2.45 10.92
C ILE A 78 14.43 2.68 11.62
N ASN A 79 15.20 3.67 11.15
CA ASN A 79 16.51 4.01 11.72
C ASN A 79 16.40 4.47 13.18
N LYS A 80 15.32 5.16 13.54
CA LYS A 80 15.00 5.56 14.92
C LYS A 80 14.38 4.43 15.75
N LYS A 81 14.28 3.21 15.21
CA LYS A 81 13.65 2.05 15.84
C LYS A 81 12.19 2.28 16.22
N VAL A 82 11.50 3.17 15.50
CA VAL A 82 10.04 3.34 15.61
C VAL A 82 9.39 2.16 14.88
N PRO A 83 8.43 1.44 15.50
CA PRO A 83 7.74 0.35 14.83
C PRO A 83 7.05 0.82 13.55
N THR A 84 7.49 0.29 12.40
CA THR A 84 6.94 0.63 11.09
C THR A 84 6.40 -0.62 10.42
N TYR A 85 5.17 -0.54 9.91
CA TYR A 85 4.49 -1.70 9.34
C TYR A 85 4.20 -1.52 7.86
N LEU A 86 4.33 -2.62 7.13
CA LEU A 86 3.73 -2.83 5.81
C LEU A 86 2.49 -3.69 5.97
N PHE A 87 1.33 -3.12 5.69
CA PHE A 87 0.07 -3.84 5.63
C PHE A 87 -0.18 -4.33 4.21
N LEU A 88 -0.42 -5.62 4.06
CA LEU A 88 -0.78 -6.22 2.79
C LEU A 88 -2.29 -6.47 2.78
N ALA A 89 -2.98 -5.88 1.81
CA ALA A 89 -4.36 -6.21 1.52
C ALA A 89 -4.40 -7.32 0.46
N VAL A 90 -4.78 -8.52 0.89
CA VAL A 90 -4.72 -9.75 0.09
C VAL A 90 -6.12 -10.14 -0.35
N TYR A 91 -6.27 -10.49 -1.62
CA TYR A 91 -7.49 -11.09 -2.15
C TYR A 91 -7.37 -12.62 -2.07
N GLU A 92 -8.16 -13.28 -1.23
CA GLU A 92 -8.12 -14.75 -1.04
C GLU A 92 -9.09 -15.50 -1.98
N GLY A 93 -9.27 -15.02 -3.22
CA GLY A 93 -10.15 -15.64 -4.24
C GLY A 93 -11.50 -14.95 -4.43
N TRP A 94 -12.26 -15.38 -5.45
CA TRP A 94 -13.45 -14.67 -5.99
C TRP A 94 -14.49 -14.30 -4.92
N ASN A 95 -14.77 -15.20 -3.96
CA ASN A 95 -15.84 -15.04 -2.96
C ASN A 95 -15.34 -14.79 -1.52
N LYS A 96 -14.03 -14.58 -1.31
CA LYS A 96 -13.50 -14.37 0.05
C LYS A 96 -13.32 -12.89 0.38
N PRO A 97 -13.58 -12.47 1.62
CA PRO A 97 -13.31 -11.11 2.05
C PRO A 97 -11.81 -10.80 1.97
N PHE A 98 -11.46 -9.52 1.79
CA PHE A 98 -10.07 -9.07 1.86
C PHE A 98 -9.42 -9.51 3.18
N GLY A 99 -8.33 -10.26 3.06
CA GLY A 99 -7.44 -10.55 4.18
C GLY A 99 -6.46 -9.40 4.37
N PHE A 100 -6.05 -9.17 5.62
CA PHE A 100 -4.97 -8.24 5.92
C PHE A 100 -3.83 -8.97 6.62
N VAL A 101 -2.61 -8.68 6.19
CA VAL A 101 -1.39 -9.18 6.82
C VAL A 101 -0.56 -7.98 7.27
N ARG A 102 -0.18 -7.96 8.54
CA ARG A 102 0.79 -7.01 9.09
C ARG A 102 2.18 -7.60 8.94
N CYS A 103 3.04 -6.83 8.29
CA CYS A 103 4.46 -7.12 8.18
C CYS A 103 5.24 -6.06 8.96
N ASN A 104 6.22 -6.47 9.76
CA ASN A 104 7.18 -5.51 10.31
C ASN A 104 8.18 -5.13 9.20
N LEU A 105 8.26 -3.83 8.92
CA LEU A 105 9.06 -3.27 7.84
C LEU A 105 10.45 -2.93 8.38
N VAL A 106 11.47 -3.60 7.87
CA VAL A 106 12.86 -3.44 8.33
C VAL A 106 13.71 -2.60 7.39
N ASP A 107 13.33 -2.50 6.11
CA ASP A 107 13.97 -1.61 5.16
C ASP A 107 13.02 -1.31 3.98
N VAL A 108 13.26 -0.19 3.29
CA VAL A 108 12.54 0.17 2.06
C VAL A 108 13.49 0.85 1.08
N ASN A 109 13.58 0.36 -0.16
CA ASN A 109 14.50 0.92 -1.15
C ASN A 109 13.85 1.05 -2.53
N GLN A 110 14.40 1.92 -3.37
CA GLN A 110 13.97 2.03 -4.78
C GLN A 110 14.71 1.06 -5.70
N SER A 111 15.88 0.58 -5.26
CA SER A 111 16.68 -0.44 -5.92
C SER A 111 16.93 -1.62 -4.97
N ILE A 112 17.36 -2.75 -5.54
CA ILE A 112 17.77 -3.94 -4.82
C ILE A 112 19.19 -4.31 -5.26
N ASN A 113 20.01 -4.80 -4.34
CA ASN A 113 21.36 -5.29 -4.65
C ASN A 113 21.37 -6.80 -4.85
N ASP A 114 22.44 -7.32 -5.45
CA ASP A 114 22.57 -8.75 -5.79
C ASP A 114 22.48 -9.68 -4.56
N LYS A 115 22.97 -9.23 -3.40
CA LYS A 115 22.93 -10.01 -2.15
C LYS A 115 21.51 -10.20 -1.63
N GLU A 116 20.61 -9.27 -1.95
CA GLU A 116 19.22 -9.26 -1.53
C GLU A 116 18.30 -9.99 -2.52
N LEU A 117 18.76 -10.28 -3.74
CA LEU A 117 17.98 -11.05 -4.72
C LEU A 117 17.57 -12.44 -4.19
N LYS A 118 18.38 -13.06 -3.32
CA LYS A 118 18.03 -14.34 -2.67
C LYS A 118 16.82 -14.25 -1.72
N LEU A 119 16.45 -13.04 -1.30
CA LEU A 119 15.29 -12.78 -0.44
C LEU A 119 14.01 -12.50 -1.25
N VAL A 120 14.12 -12.51 -2.58
CA VAL A 120 13.01 -12.25 -3.49
C VAL A 120 12.40 -13.58 -3.95
N PRO A 121 11.07 -13.75 -3.87
CA PRO A 121 10.41 -14.91 -4.45
C PRO A 121 10.67 -15.06 -5.94
N SER A 122 10.91 -16.30 -6.39
CA SER A 122 11.25 -16.62 -7.79
C SER A 122 10.23 -16.13 -8.82
N TYR A 123 8.95 -16.07 -8.45
CA TYR A 123 7.90 -15.56 -9.33
C TYR A 123 8.04 -14.05 -9.61
N LEU A 124 8.79 -13.32 -8.78
CA LEU A 124 9.04 -11.90 -8.92
C LEU A 124 10.39 -11.70 -9.62
N HIS A 125 10.36 -11.59 -10.94
CA HIS A 125 11.58 -11.36 -11.70
C HIS A 125 12.06 -9.89 -11.57
N PRO A 126 13.29 -9.63 -11.08
CA PRO A 126 13.80 -8.27 -10.84
C PRO A 126 13.90 -7.41 -12.11
N SER A 127 14.08 -8.04 -13.29
CA SER A 127 14.15 -7.33 -14.57
C SER A 127 12.81 -6.76 -15.07
N ARG A 128 11.71 -6.97 -14.34
CA ARG A 128 10.43 -6.34 -14.67
C ARG A 128 10.58 -4.82 -14.53
N LYS A 129 10.63 -4.11 -15.67
CA LYS A 129 10.88 -2.66 -15.82
C LYS A 129 9.96 -1.73 -15.01
N SER A 130 8.99 -2.27 -14.29
CA SER A 130 7.96 -1.52 -13.56
C SER A 130 8.05 -1.66 -12.05
N ILE A 131 9.06 -2.36 -11.51
CA ILE A 131 9.32 -2.39 -10.07
C ILE A 131 10.14 -1.16 -9.68
N ASN A 132 9.64 -0.38 -8.72
CA ASN A 132 10.32 0.85 -8.26
C ASN A 132 10.40 1.00 -6.76
N THR A 133 9.80 0.07 -6.00
CA THR A 133 9.90 0.06 -4.55
C THR A 133 10.00 -1.38 -4.07
N TRP A 134 10.97 -1.61 -3.22
CA TRP A 134 11.28 -2.87 -2.56
C TRP A 134 11.08 -2.67 -1.05
N PHE A 135 10.39 -3.59 -0.41
CA PHE A 135 10.13 -3.60 1.03
C PHE A 135 10.73 -4.85 1.62
N LYS A 136 11.67 -4.68 2.54
CA LYS A 136 12.22 -5.79 3.30
C LYS A 136 11.43 -5.93 4.58
N ILE A 137 10.99 -7.14 4.86
CA ILE A 137 10.22 -7.46 6.06
C ILE A 137 10.83 -8.67 6.78
N ASP A 138 10.54 -8.80 8.07
CA ASP A 138 11.01 -9.91 8.91
C ASP A 138 9.87 -10.71 9.58
N SER A 139 8.62 -10.34 9.33
CA SER A 139 7.46 -11.03 9.90
C SER A 139 6.23 -10.88 9.02
N LEU A 140 5.35 -11.88 9.07
CA LEU A 140 4.06 -11.91 8.38
C LEU A 140 3.00 -12.40 9.37
N ASN A 141 2.12 -11.51 9.81
CA ASN A 141 1.08 -11.83 10.79
C ASN A 141 -0.30 -11.50 10.22
N LYS A 142 -1.19 -12.49 10.12
CA LYS A 142 -2.58 -12.25 9.71
C LYS A 142 -3.28 -11.44 10.79
N LEU A 143 -3.95 -10.36 10.38
CA LEU A 143 -4.70 -9.51 11.29
C LEU A 143 -6.13 -10.01 11.47
N ASP A 144 -6.63 -9.91 12.69
CA ASP A 144 -8.05 -10.13 12.96
C ASP A 144 -8.90 -8.89 12.58
N ARG A 145 -10.22 -9.06 12.60
CA ARG A 145 -11.16 -7.96 12.28
C ARG A 145 -11.06 -6.78 13.26
N LYS A 146 -10.66 -7.01 14.51
CA LYS A 146 -10.57 -5.96 15.54
C LYS A 146 -9.34 -5.09 15.32
N GLU A 147 -8.22 -5.69 14.93
CA GLU A 147 -6.99 -5.00 14.57
C GLU A 147 -7.16 -4.19 13.29
N ILE A 148 -7.82 -4.74 12.27
CA ILE A 148 -8.07 -4.02 11.00
C ILE A 148 -8.83 -2.71 11.24
N LYS A 149 -9.83 -2.70 12.14
CA LYS A 149 -10.60 -1.49 12.48
C LYS A 149 -9.77 -0.38 13.13
N ARG A 150 -8.57 -0.69 13.63
CA ARG A 150 -7.66 0.29 14.24
C ARG A 150 -6.77 0.99 13.21
N ILE A 151 -6.84 0.56 11.94
CA ILE A 151 -6.03 1.09 10.84
C ILE A 151 -6.86 2.11 10.08
N CYS A 152 -6.41 3.36 10.09
CA CYS A 152 -7.08 4.47 9.42
C CYS A 152 -6.19 5.02 8.31
N ILE A 153 -6.79 5.42 7.19
CA ILE A 153 -6.10 6.15 6.12
C ILE A 153 -5.74 7.53 6.63
N LEU A 154 -4.47 7.91 6.49
CA LEU A 154 -3.93 9.16 7.02
C LEU A 154 -4.65 10.39 6.43
N THR A 155 -5.00 10.35 5.14
CA THR A 155 -5.62 11.48 4.44
C THR A 155 -7.11 11.66 4.73
N SER A 156 -7.84 10.57 4.99
CA SER A 156 -9.31 10.62 5.14
C SER A 156 -9.79 10.33 6.57
N GLY A 157 -8.93 9.79 7.42
CA GLY A 157 -9.29 9.28 8.75
C GLY A 157 -10.28 8.10 8.72
N ARG A 158 -10.62 7.57 7.53
CA ARG A 158 -11.55 6.45 7.38
C ARG A 158 -10.83 5.13 7.65
N GLU A 159 -11.59 4.17 8.15
CA GLU A 159 -11.10 2.80 8.31
C GLU A 159 -10.67 2.23 6.96
N ILE A 160 -9.53 1.53 6.97
CA ILE A 160 -8.99 0.91 5.77
C ILE A 160 -9.96 -0.08 5.11
N SER A 161 -10.72 -0.81 5.92
CA SER A 161 -11.74 -1.79 5.50
C SER A 161 -12.78 -1.18 4.56
N SER A 162 -13.13 0.10 4.77
CA SER A 162 -14.13 0.83 3.99
C SER A 162 -13.59 1.43 2.70
N SER A 163 -12.27 1.60 2.59
CA SER A 163 -11.65 2.47 1.58
C SER A 163 -10.90 1.71 0.48
N LEU A 164 -10.75 0.39 0.59
CA LEU A 164 -10.05 -0.44 -0.41
C LEU A 164 -10.93 -0.94 -1.55
N ARG A 165 -12.21 -0.53 -1.62
CA ARG A 165 -13.08 -0.89 -2.74
C ARG A 165 -12.65 -0.15 -4.01
N GLY A 166 -12.08 -0.88 -4.97
CA GLY A 166 -11.89 -0.41 -6.35
C GLY A 166 -10.55 0.24 -6.71
N THR A 167 -9.62 0.47 -5.78
CA THR A 167 -8.34 1.15 -6.10
C THR A 167 -7.12 0.22 -5.96
N THR A 168 -6.13 0.39 -6.85
CA THR A 168 -4.78 -0.24 -6.80
C THR A 168 -3.76 0.61 -6.03
N ALA A 169 -4.24 1.63 -5.30
CA ALA A 169 -3.42 2.64 -4.67
C ALA A 169 -2.64 2.12 -3.46
N VAL A 170 -1.51 2.77 -3.22
CA VAL A 170 -0.78 2.71 -1.94
C VAL A 170 -1.43 3.70 -1.01
N PHE A 171 -1.77 3.25 0.21
CA PHE A 171 -2.33 4.12 1.23
C PHE A 171 -1.30 4.37 2.33
N ARG A 172 -1.21 5.62 2.78
CA ARG A 172 -0.55 5.96 4.03
C ARG A 172 -1.55 5.76 5.15
N VAL A 173 -1.18 5.03 6.18
CA VAL A 173 -2.09 4.70 7.29
C VAL A 173 -1.47 4.94 8.64
N VAL A 174 -2.30 5.00 9.66
CA VAL A 174 -1.90 5.08 11.07
C VAL A 174 -2.59 3.97 11.84
N VAL A 175 -1.90 3.42 12.84
CA VAL A 175 -2.43 2.39 13.74
C VAL A 175 -2.76 3.08 15.07
N ASN A 176 -4.03 3.07 15.46
CA ASN A 176 -4.44 3.39 16.84
C ASN A 176 -3.86 4.70 17.42
N GLY A 177 -4.20 5.83 16.81
CA GLY A 177 -4.16 7.14 17.45
C GLY A 177 -5.51 7.80 17.17
N LYS A 178 -6.05 8.58 18.11
CA LYS A 178 -7.23 9.44 17.92
C LYS A 178 -7.38 9.82 16.45
N LYS A 179 -8.53 9.52 15.81
CA LYS A 179 -8.82 9.94 14.43
C LYS A 179 -8.15 11.28 14.21
N PRO A 180 -7.19 11.44 13.28
CA PRO A 180 -6.76 12.77 12.92
C PRO A 180 -8.03 13.45 12.45
N MET A 181 -8.61 14.31 13.30
CA MET A 181 -9.73 15.17 12.92
C MET A 181 -9.11 16.19 11.97
N LEU A 182 -8.95 15.76 10.72
CA LEU A 182 -8.86 16.68 9.61
C LEU A 182 -10.25 17.28 9.50
N GLU A 183 -10.51 18.39 10.20
CA GLU A 183 -11.67 19.24 9.91
C GLU A 183 -11.41 19.94 8.59
N THR A 184 -11.61 19.19 7.53
CA THR A 184 -12.63 19.47 6.54
C THR A 184 -12.77 18.15 5.78
N PRO A 185 -13.99 17.64 5.56
CA PRO A 185 -14.16 16.77 4.42
C PRO A 185 -13.68 17.64 3.25
N TYR A 186 -12.56 17.27 2.61
CA TYR A 186 -12.47 17.56 1.18
C TYR A 186 -13.84 17.16 0.65
N PRO A 187 -14.60 18.07 0.01
CA PRO A 187 -15.86 17.67 -0.58
C PRO A 187 -15.49 16.49 -1.47
N TYR A 188 -15.88 15.30 -1.02
CA TYR A 188 -15.85 14.15 -1.87
C TYR A 188 -16.91 14.53 -2.88
N VAL A 189 -16.46 15.15 -3.98
CA VAL A 189 -17.28 15.37 -5.14
C VAL A 189 -17.66 13.95 -5.53
N GLN A 190 -18.84 13.52 -5.08
CA GLN A 190 -19.48 12.34 -5.63
C GLN A 190 -19.34 12.54 -7.14
N PRO A 191 -18.71 11.61 -7.88
CA PRO A 191 -18.71 11.73 -9.33
C PRO A 191 -20.17 11.98 -9.68
N LYS A 192 -20.48 13.17 -10.22
CA LYS A 192 -21.83 13.51 -10.61
C LYS A 192 -22.29 12.32 -11.42
N ALA A 193 -23.42 11.72 -11.03
CA ALA A 193 -24.07 10.74 -11.88
C ALA A 193 -24.06 11.38 -13.27
N ARG A 194 -23.32 10.75 -14.18
CA ARG A 194 -23.20 11.24 -15.54
C ARG A 194 -24.64 11.17 -16.03
N ASP A 195 -25.29 12.32 -16.17
CA ASP A 195 -26.63 12.40 -16.74
C ASP A 195 -26.51 11.81 -18.14
N THR A 196 -26.84 10.52 -18.23
CA THR A 196 -26.99 9.79 -19.48
C THR A 196 -28.22 10.35 -20.15
N LEU A 197 -28.02 11.34 -21.00
CA LEU A 197 -28.86 11.71 -22.15
C LEU A 197 -28.05 12.72 -22.97
N GLY A 198 -26.97 12.23 -23.54
CA GLY A 198 -26.27 12.84 -24.65
C GLY A 198 -25.84 11.68 -25.51
N ASP A 199 -26.61 11.44 -26.57
CA ASP A 199 -26.34 10.42 -27.56
C ASP A 199 -24.94 10.65 -28.11
N PHE A 200 -23.99 9.85 -27.62
CA PHE A 200 -22.67 9.73 -28.19
C PHE A 200 -22.81 8.61 -29.21
N GLU A 201 -22.96 8.98 -30.48
CA GLU A 201 -22.73 8.06 -31.60
C GLU A 201 -21.32 7.50 -31.42
N PHE A 202 -21.25 6.21 -31.11
CA PHE A 202 -20.02 5.46 -31.24
C PHE A 202 -19.89 5.17 -32.73
N ASP A 203 -18.96 5.85 -33.39
CA ASP A 203 -18.44 5.36 -34.65
C ASP A 203 -17.86 3.97 -34.40
N ASP A 204 -18.40 2.99 -35.13
CA ASP A 204 -17.92 1.61 -35.16
C ASP A 204 -16.43 1.61 -35.55
N VAL A 205 -15.56 1.50 -34.55
CA VAL A 205 -14.15 1.17 -34.78
C VAL A 205 -14.10 -0.33 -34.97
N GLU A 206 -13.95 -0.75 -36.24
CA GLU A 206 -13.72 -2.13 -36.62
C GLU A 206 -12.54 -2.73 -35.85
N ASP A 207 -12.84 -3.75 -35.05
CA ASP A 207 -11.86 -4.63 -34.41
C ASP A 207 -11.13 -5.44 -35.50
N SER A 208 -9.95 -4.97 -35.91
CA SER A 208 -8.98 -5.82 -36.60
C SER A 208 -8.35 -6.78 -35.59
N ASN A 209 -8.86 -8.01 -35.59
CA ASN A 209 -8.25 -9.18 -34.96
C ASN A 209 -6.91 -9.50 -35.64
N ASP A 210 -5.81 -8.94 -35.12
CA ASP A 210 -4.46 -9.48 -35.32
C ASP A 210 -3.97 -10.08 -34.00
N LEU A 211 -4.50 -11.25 -33.67
CA LEU A 211 -4.00 -12.13 -32.62
C LEU A 211 -3.53 -13.44 -33.27
N ASP A 212 -2.52 -13.32 -34.13
CA ASP A 212 -1.73 -14.45 -34.56
C ASP A 212 -0.38 -14.46 -33.82
N ASP A 213 -0.13 -15.62 -33.22
CA ASP A 213 1.17 -16.26 -33.10
C ASP A 213 2.11 -15.87 -31.93
N LEU A 214 1.85 -16.47 -30.75
CA LEU A 214 2.85 -16.69 -29.71
C LEU A 214 2.79 -18.13 -29.14
N SER A 215 2.50 -19.12 -29.98
CA SER A 215 2.71 -20.54 -29.64
C SER A 215 4.09 -20.99 -30.09
N GLY A 216 5.13 -20.61 -29.36
CA GLY A 216 6.47 -21.06 -29.69
C GLY A 216 7.57 -20.53 -28.79
N LEU A 217 7.52 -20.84 -27.48
CA LEU A 217 8.72 -20.75 -26.64
C LEU A 217 8.59 -21.51 -25.31
N PHE A 218 8.47 -22.85 -25.37
CA PHE A 218 8.80 -23.72 -24.24
C PHE A 218 9.43 -25.02 -24.75
N ASP A 219 10.70 -24.93 -25.12
CA ASP A 219 11.64 -26.05 -25.03
C ASP A 219 12.69 -25.66 -23.99
N ILE A 220 12.69 -26.34 -22.85
CA ILE A 220 13.81 -26.34 -21.90
C ILE A 220 13.97 -27.78 -21.40
N ASN A 221 15.12 -28.37 -21.74
CA ASN A 221 15.68 -29.60 -21.18
C ASN A 221 15.87 -29.52 -19.66
#